data_AF-A0A926Q3R8-F1
#
_entry.id   AF-A0A926Q3R8-F1
#
_cell.length_a   1.000
_cell.length_b   1.000
_cell.length_c   1.000
_cell.angle_alpha   90.00
_cell.angle_beta   90.00
_cell.angle_gamma   90.00
#
_symmetry.space_group_name_H-M   'P 1'
#
loop_
_entity.id
_entity.type
_entity.pdbx_description
1 polymer ?
#
loop_
_entity_poly.entity_id
_entity_poly.type
_entity_poly.pdbx_seq_one_letter_code
_entity_poly.pdbx_strand_id
1 'polypeptide(L)'
;MHETFFIHTFIYLAGAVIMVPIARYLKLGSVLGYLLAGMLIGPSFLKLVGSESQDVMHFAEFGVVMMLFVIGLELEPLRLWRLRRRIMGLGGAQLITTALLVFGIAQSLGYSWQVALTLGMIISMSSTAIVLQILDEKGWSKTMAGRSAFAVLLFQDIAIIPILAILPLLSGNGRTAEETTLLGHLPGWGQTLAVIGAVAIIIIAGKYLLYPVFRIIARTRLREMFTAMALLLVVGI
;
A
#
# COMPACT_ATOMS: atom_id res chain seq x y z
N MET A 1 9.46 -9.34 -28.51
CA MET A 1 8.85 -8.53 -27.44
C MET A 1 7.33 -8.67 -27.41
N HIS A 2 6.59 -8.47 -28.51
CA HIS A 2 5.12 -8.62 -28.48
C HIS A 2 4.62 -10.05 -28.23
N GLU A 3 5.21 -11.08 -28.86
CA GLU A 3 4.76 -12.46 -28.64
C GLU A 3 5.03 -12.97 -27.22
N THR A 4 6.17 -12.62 -26.63
CA THR A 4 6.50 -12.97 -25.23
C THR A 4 5.53 -12.33 -24.25
N PHE A 5 5.10 -11.09 -24.49
CA PHE A 5 4.09 -10.43 -23.66
C PHE A 5 2.76 -11.20 -23.64
N PHE A 6 2.20 -11.54 -24.82
CA PHE A 6 0.93 -12.27 -24.89
C PHE A 6 1.00 -13.65 -24.23
N ILE A 7 2.13 -14.35 -24.39
CA ILE A 7 2.35 -15.66 -23.74
C ILE A 7 2.39 -15.50 -22.22
N HIS A 8 3.12 -14.52 -21.69
CA HIS A 8 3.16 -14.28 -20.24
C HIS A 8 1.80 -13.86 -19.69
N THR A 9 1.08 -12.96 -20.36
CA THR A 9 -0.29 -12.58 -19.99
C THR A 9 -1.22 -13.80 -19.99
N PHE A 10 -1.15 -14.64 -21.02
CA PHE A 10 -1.92 -15.88 -21.09
C PHE A 10 -1.61 -16.81 -19.92
N ILE A 11 -0.32 -17.03 -19.59
CA ILE A 11 0.08 -17.88 -18.47
C ILE A 11 -0.42 -17.33 -17.14
N TYR A 12 -0.30 -16.02 -16.89
CA TYR A 12 -0.82 -15.39 -15.67
C TYR A 12 -2.34 -15.52 -15.56
N LEU A 13 -3.07 -15.25 -16.65
CA LEU A 13 -4.53 -15.38 -16.69
C LEU A 13 -4.97 -16.84 -16.52
N ALA A 14 -4.31 -17.80 -17.19
CA ALA A 14 -4.59 -19.22 -17.04
C ALA A 14 -4.35 -19.68 -15.60
N GLY A 15 -3.25 -19.25 -14.99
CA GLY A 15 -2.96 -19.49 -13.58
C GLY A 15 -4.06 -19.00 -12.65
N ALA A 16 -4.50 -17.75 -12.85
CA ALA A 16 -5.60 -17.17 -12.09
C ALA A 16 -6.91 -17.93 -12.30
N VAL A 17 -7.28 -18.22 -13.55
CA VAL A 17 -8.51 -18.94 -13.92
C VAL A 17 -8.55 -20.35 -13.31
N ILE A 18 -7.41 -21.01 -13.14
CA ILE A 18 -7.35 -22.35 -12.53
C ILE A 18 -7.28 -22.26 -11.00
N MET A 19 -6.38 -21.44 -10.45
CA MET A 19 -6.09 -21.43 -9.01
C MET A 19 -7.15 -20.72 -8.19
N VAL A 20 -7.81 -19.69 -8.73
CA VAL A 20 -8.85 -18.97 -7.99
C VAL A 20 -10.08 -19.85 -7.70
N PRO A 21 -10.64 -20.60 -8.66
CA PRO A 21 -11.69 -21.57 -8.37
C PRO A 21 -11.27 -22.65 -7.36
N ILE A 22 -10.04 -23.15 -7.46
CA ILE A 22 -9.50 -24.15 -6.51
C ILE A 22 -9.44 -23.56 -5.10
N ALA A 23 -8.88 -22.36 -4.94
CA ALA A 23 -8.82 -21.67 -3.66
C ALA A 23 -10.24 -21.45 -3.09
N ARG A 24 -11.18 -20.99 -3.92
CA ARG A 24 -12.57 -20.80 -3.51
C ARG A 24 -13.25 -22.12 -3.12
N TYR A 25 -12.98 -23.22 -3.84
CA TYR A 25 -13.48 -24.56 -3.50
C TYR A 25 -12.97 -25.02 -2.13
N LEU A 26 -11.70 -24.72 -1.81
CA LEU A 26 -11.10 -24.97 -0.50
C LEU A 26 -11.56 -23.98 0.59
N LYS A 27 -12.55 -23.12 0.29
CA LYS A 27 -13.07 -22.06 1.18
C LYS A 27 -12.01 -21.02 1.59
N LEU A 28 -10.96 -20.89 0.78
CA LEU A 28 -9.97 -19.83 0.86
C LEU A 28 -10.47 -18.59 0.06
N GLY A 29 -10.06 -17.39 0.44
CA GLY A 29 -10.38 -16.17 -0.33
C GLY A 29 -9.68 -16.16 -1.70
N SER A 30 -10.23 -15.46 -2.70
CA SER A 30 -9.66 -15.50 -4.07
C SER A 30 -8.22 -14.99 -4.16
N VAL A 31 -7.84 -14.07 -3.27
CA VAL A 31 -6.48 -13.57 -3.11
C VAL A 31 -5.46 -14.68 -2.96
N LEU A 32 -5.78 -15.69 -2.13
CA LEU A 32 -4.88 -16.83 -1.93
C LEU A 32 -4.71 -17.62 -3.23
N GLY A 33 -5.75 -17.71 -4.06
CA GLY A 33 -5.67 -18.28 -5.40
C GLY A 33 -4.71 -17.52 -6.32
N TYR A 34 -4.76 -16.18 -6.32
CA TYR A 34 -3.81 -15.36 -7.09
C TYR A 34 -2.37 -15.53 -6.59
N LEU A 35 -2.15 -15.57 -5.27
CA LEU A 35 -0.83 -15.78 -4.68
C LEU A 35 -0.26 -17.17 -5.00
N LEU A 36 -1.09 -18.20 -4.91
CA LEU A 36 -0.70 -19.57 -5.27
C LEU A 36 -0.39 -19.68 -6.77
N ALA A 37 -1.17 -19.03 -7.64
CA ALA A 37 -0.88 -18.97 -9.07
C ALA A 37 0.48 -18.33 -9.34
N GLY A 38 0.74 -17.15 -8.74
CA GLY A 38 2.01 -16.46 -8.88
C GLY A 38 3.20 -17.27 -8.35
N MET A 39 3.04 -17.92 -7.21
CA MET A 39 4.07 -18.78 -6.62
C MET A 39 4.39 -19.99 -7.51
N LEU A 40 3.37 -20.64 -8.09
CA LEU A 40 3.55 -21.79 -8.96
C LEU A 40 4.18 -21.41 -10.30
N ILE A 41 3.66 -20.37 -10.95
CA ILE A 41 4.09 -19.95 -12.30
C ILE A 41 5.45 -19.25 -12.27
N GLY A 42 5.77 -18.59 -11.16
CA GLY A 42 6.98 -17.81 -10.99
C GLY A 42 8.28 -18.62 -11.07
N PRO A 43 9.43 -17.94 -10.94
CA PRO A 43 10.75 -18.54 -11.12
C PRO A 43 11.08 -19.60 -10.06
N SER A 44 10.38 -19.60 -8.94
CA SER A 44 10.65 -20.51 -7.82
C SER A 44 10.14 -21.94 -8.06
N PHE A 45 9.13 -22.13 -8.90
CA PHE A 45 8.49 -23.45 -9.09
C PHE A 45 8.54 -23.90 -10.56
N LEU A 46 7.63 -23.40 -11.40
CA LEU A 46 7.51 -23.85 -12.79
C LEU A 46 8.44 -23.10 -13.75
N LYS A 47 9.00 -21.95 -13.34
CA LYS A 47 9.91 -21.12 -14.16
C LYS A 47 9.32 -20.71 -15.51
N LEU A 48 7.99 -20.62 -15.59
CA LEU A 48 7.28 -20.27 -16.82
C LEU A 48 7.34 -18.77 -17.10
N VAL A 49 7.47 -17.96 -16.04
CA VAL A 49 7.59 -16.49 -16.13
C VAL A 49 8.57 -16.00 -15.04
N GLY A 50 9.28 -14.90 -15.29
CA GLY A 50 10.08 -14.23 -14.26
C GLY A 50 11.52 -13.86 -14.63
N SER A 51 12.06 -14.36 -15.76
CA SER A 51 13.44 -14.14 -16.18
C SER A 51 13.71 -12.76 -16.82
N GLU A 52 12.69 -12.10 -17.37
CA GLU A 52 12.74 -10.73 -17.93
C GLU A 52 11.68 -9.82 -17.27
N SER A 53 11.53 -9.91 -15.95
CA SER A 53 10.34 -9.49 -15.20
C SER A 53 10.16 -7.99 -14.94
N GLN A 54 10.98 -7.11 -15.53
CA GLN A 54 10.79 -5.66 -15.33
C GLN A 54 9.44 -5.19 -15.88
N ASP A 55 9.02 -5.65 -17.06
CA ASP A 55 7.77 -5.19 -17.68
C ASP A 55 6.52 -5.62 -16.90
N VAL A 56 6.54 -6.81 -16.29
CA VAL A 56 5.43 -7.31 -15.47
C VAL A 56 5.29 -6.52 -14.18
N MET A 57 6.41 -6.10 -13.58
CA MET A 57 6.38 -5.27 -12.36
C MET A 57 5.72 -3.91 -12.63
N HIS A 58 6.11 -3.22 -13.71
CA HIS A 58 5.51 -1.93 -14.08
C HIS A 58 4.00 -2.07 -14.36
N PHE A 59 3.58 -3.16 -14.98
CA PHE A 59 2.15 -3.42 -15.20
C PHE A 59 1.39 -3.70 -13.89
N ALA A 60 2.01 -4.45 -12.97
CA ALA A 60 1.44 -4.71 -11.65
C ALA A 60 1.33 -3.41 -10.81
N GLU A 61 2.35 -2.56 -10.85
CA GLU A 61 2.35 -1.23 -10.23
C GLU A 61 1.20 -0.38 -10.78
N PHE A 62 1.07 -0.31 -12.11
CA PHE A 62 -0.05 0.38 -12.76
C PHE A 62 -1.41 -0.18 -12.32
N GLY A 63 -1.55 -1.51 -12.23
CA GLY A 63 -2.77 -2.15 -11.74
C GLY A 63 -3.12 -1.81 -10.28
N VAL A 64 -2.13 -1.81 -9.39
CA VAL A 64 -2.31 -1.41 -7.97
C VAL A 64 -2.72 0.05 -7.88
N VAL A 65 -2.07 0.91 -8.65
CA VAL A 65 -2.34 2.33 -8.72
C VAL A 65 -3.78 2.61 -9.20
N MET A 66 -4.25 1.91 -10.24
CA MET A 66 -5.64 1.99 -10.71
C MET A 66 -6.63 1.49 -9.65
N MET A 67 -6.29 0.43 -8.92
CA MET A 67 -7.12 -0.06 -7.80
C MET A 67 -7.24 0.99 -6.69
N LEU A 68 -6.13 1.58 -6.26
CA LEU A 68 -6.11 2.62 -5.23
C LEU A 68 -6.90 3.86 -5.67
N PHE A 69 -6.85 4.20 -6.96
CA PHE A 69 -7.67 5.27 -7.52
C PHE A 69 -9.17 4.97 -7.45
N VAL A 70 -9.59 3.78 -7.89
CA VAL A 70 -11.00 3.35 -7.82
C VAL A 70 -11.49 3.33 -6.38
N ILE A 71 -10.71 2.75 -5.46
CA ILE A 71 -11.01 2.78 -4.02
C ILE A 71 -11.18 4.24 -3.57
N GLY A 72 -10.26 5.14 -3.96
CA GLY A 72 -10.34 6.57 -3.65
C GLY A 72 -11.63 7.24 -4.13
N LEU A 73 -12.14 6.89 -5.32
CA LEU A 73 -13.41 7.40 -5.86
C LEU A 73 -14.64 6.84 -5.15
N GLU A 74 -14.58 5.61 -4.65
CA GLU A 74 -15.66 4.98 -3.88
C GLU A 74 -15.75 5.50 -2.43
N LEU A 75 -14.70 6.15 -1.93
CA LEU A 75 -14.64 6.69 -0.59
C LEU A 75 -15.42 7.99 -0.44
N GLU A 76 -16.55 7.92 0.28
CA GLU A 76 -17.36 9.09 0.62
C GLU A 76 -16.77 9.83 1.86
N PRO A 77 -16.31 11.09 1.74
CA PRO A 77 -15.64 11.81 2.83
C PRO A 77 -16.50 11.98 4.08
N LEU A 78 -17.82 12.20 3.91
CA LEU A 78 -18.76 12.31 5.02
C LEU A 78 -18.93 11.00 5.79
N ARG A 79 -18.78 9.85 5.11
CA ARG A 79 -18.80 8.54 5.77
C ARG A 79 -17.54 8.33 6.60
N LEU A 80 -16.38 8.76 6.09
CA LEU A 80 -15.11 8.72 6.84
C LEU A 80 -15.15 9.59 8.09
N TRP A 81 -15.68 10.81 7.98
CA TRP A 81 -15.76 11.73 9.12
C TRP A 81 -16.63 11.21 10.26
N ARG A 82 -17.69 10.45 9.93
CA ARG A 82 -18.53 9.75 10.91
C ARG A 82 -17.79 8.61 11.62
N LEU A 83 -16.81 7.99 10.95
CA LEU A 83 -15.99 6.90 11.48
C LEU A 83 -14.73 7.36 12.23
N ARG A 84 -14.41 8.67 12.26
CA ARG A 84 -13.16 9.20 12.84
C ARG A 84 -12.81 8.68 14.25
N ARG A 85 -13.80 8.51 15.12
CA ARG A 85 -13.58 7.97 16.48
C ARG A 85 -13.18 6.50 16.45
N ARG A 86 -13.74 5.72 15.52
CA ARG A 86 -13.34 4.31 15.32
C ARG A 86 -11.97 4.21 14.66
N ILE A 87 -11.69 5.07 13.68
CA ILE A 87 -10.39 5.12 13.00
C ILE A 87 -9.29 5.41 14.03
N MET A 88 -9.41 6.51 14.79
CA MET A 88 -8.40 6.86 15.78
C MET A 88 -8.39 5.92 17.00
N GLY A 89 -9.56 5.52 17.49
CA GLY A 89 -9.67 4.67 18.67
C GLY A 89 -9.30 3.21 18.40
N LEU A 90 -10.05 2.54 17.53
CA LEU A 90 -9.86 1.12 17.24
C LEU A 90 -8.63 0.87 16.35
N GLY A 91 -8.45 1.67 15.30
CA GLY A 91 -7.28 1.55 14.42
C GLY A 91 -5.97 1.82 15.16
N GLY A 92 -5.92 2.92 15.91
CA GLY A 92 -4.79 3.24 16.78
C GLY A 92 -4.52 2.17 17.82
N ALA A 93 -5.56 1.70 18.52
CA ALA A 93 -5.40 0.63 19.51
C ALA A 93 -4.88 -0.66 18.88
N GLN A 94 -5.39 -1.09 17.72
CA GLN A 94 -4.92 -2.29 17.03
C GLN A 94 -3.45 -2.15 16.64
N LEU A 95 -3.07 -1.06 15.99
CA LEU A 95 -1.70 -0.84 15.50
C LEU A 95 -0.71 -0.81 16.68
N ILE A 96 -0.98 0.01 17.69
CA ILE A 96 -0.09 0.17 18.84
C ILE A 96 0.00 -1.14 19.63
N THR A 97 -1.12 -1.80 19.88
CA THR A 97 -1.12 -3.05 20.68
C THR A 97 -0.34 -4.15 19.97
N THR A 98 -0.56 -4.34 18.66
CA THR A 98 0.17 -5.36 17.91
C THR A 98 1.64 -5.02 17.76
N ALA A 99 1.98 -3.75 17.50
CA ALA A 99 3.37 -3.31 17.43
C ALA A 99 4.11 -3.51 18.76
N LEU A 100 3.50 -3.18 19.90
CA LEU A 100 4.08 -3.38 21.23
C LEU A 100 4.22 -4.86 21.60
N LEU A 101 3.23 -5.69 21.24
CA LEU A 101 3.32 -7.14 21.47
C LEU A 101 4.48 -7.75 20.68
N VAL A 102 4.58 -7.44 19.39
CA VAL A 102 5.67 -7.91 18.53
C VAL A 102 7.02 -7.35 19.00
N PHE A 103 7.07 -6.08 19.41
CA PHE A 103 8.25 -5.47 20.01
C PHE A 103 8.71 -6.24 21.25
N GLY A 104 7.79 -6.58 22.16
CA GLY A 104 8.10 -7.35 23.37
C GLY A 104 8.63 -8.75 23.05
N ILE A 105 8.03 -9.42 22.07
CA ILE A 105 8.51 -10.74 21.58
C ILE A 105 9.90 -10.60 20.95
N ALA A 106 10.15 -9.60 20.13
CA ALA A 106 11.46 -9.39 19.51
C ALA A 106 12.54 -9.03 20.56
N GLN A 107 12.19 -8.26 21.59
CA GLN A 107 13.08 -7.98 22.72
C GLN A 107 13.43 -9.24 23.50
N SER A 108 12.46 -10.13 23.77
CA SER A 108 12.74 -11.38 24.48
C SER A 108 13.59 -12.37 23.67
N LEU A 109 13.60 -12.24 22.34
CA LEU A 109 14.49 -12.97 21.43
C LEU A 109 15.90 -12.36 21.32
N GLY A 110 16.18 -11.25 22.01
CA GLY A 110 17.50 -10.62 22.05
C GLY A 110 17.80 -9.63 20.93
N TYR A 111 16.80 -9.21 20.15
CA TYR A 111 16.98 -8.15 19.16
C TYR A 111 17.18 -6.77 19.83
N SER A 112 17.88 -5.85 19.16
CA SER A 112 17.98 -4.46 19.63
C SER A 112 16.60 -3.77 19.63
N TRP A 113 16.42 -2.74 20.47
CA TRP A 113 15.13 -2.06 20.58
C TRP A 113 14.69 -1.41 19.26
N GLN A 114 15.64 -0.98 18.42
CA GLN A 114 15.37 -0.39 17.11
C GLN A 114 14.85 -1.43 16.12
N VAL A 115 15.48 -2.62 16.08
CA VAL A 115 15.04 -3.74 15.24
C VAL A 115 13.69 -4.26 15.73
N ALA A 116 13.53 -4.43 17.04
CA ALA A 116 12.28 -4.87 17.65
C ALA A 116 11.13 -3.91 17.34
N LEU A 117 11.36 -2.59 17.40
CA LEU A 117 10.33 -1.58 17.13
C LEU A 117 9.98 -1.55 15.65
N THR A 118 11.00 -1.63 14.79
CA THR A 118 10.83 -1.74 13.33
C THR A 118 10.00 -2.96 12.95
N LEU A 119 10.33 -4.13 13.51
CA LEU A 119 9.56 -5.37 13.32
C LEU A 119 8.13 -5.22 13.81
N GLY A 120 7.93 -4.61 14.99
CA GLY A 120 6.61 -4.34 15.53
C GLY A 120 5.75 -3.49 14.59
N MET A 121 6.30 -2.40 14.08
CA MET A 121 5.60 -1.55 13.10
C MET A 121 5.28 -2.29 11.81
N ILE A 122 6.24 -3.03 11.24
CA ILE A 122 6.02 -3.75 9.97
C ILE A 122 4.95 -4.85 10.13
N ILE A 123 5.05 -5.68 11.17
CA ILE A 123 4.15 -6.83 11.39
C ILE A 123 2.74 -6.37 11.82
N SER A 124 2.61 -5.19 12.44
CA SER A 124 1.30 -4.65 12.84
C SER A 124 0.38 -4.26 11.67
N MET A 125 0.94 -4.09 10.46
CA MET A 125 0.25 -3.60 9.28
C MET A 125 -0.53 -4.72 8.58
N SER A 126 -1.67 -4.37 7.99
CA SER A 126 -2.51 -5.29 7.20
C SER A 126 -2.55 -4.85 5.73
N SER A 127 -2.84 -5.78 4.83
CA SER A 127 -3.06 -5.45 3.42
C SER A 127 -4.52 -5.05 3.18
N THR A 128 -4.75 -3.77 2.85
CA THR A 128 -6.08 -3.21 2.59
C THR A 128 -6.80 -3.92 1.45
N ALA A 129 -6.15 -4.10 0.30
CA ALA A 129 -6.73 -4.76 -0.87
C ALA A 129 -7.23 -6.18 -0.54
N ILE A 130 -6.39 -6.96 0.16
CA ILE A 130 -6.68 -8.35 0.51
C ILE A 130 -7.86 -8.44 1.49
N VAL A 131 -7.81 -7.64 2.57
CA VAL A 131 -8.84 -7.72 3.62
C VAL A 131 -10.19 -7.23 3.10
N LEU A 132 -10.23 -6.14 2.33
CA LEU A 132 -11.49 -5.64 1.76
C LEU A 132 -12.08 -6.63 0.76
N GLN A 133 -11.26 -7.26 -0.07
CA GLN A 133 -11.72 -8.30 -0.99
C GLN A 133 -12.30 -9.50 -0.25
N ILE A 134 -11.67 -9.96 0.82
CA ILE A 134 -12.20 -11.07 1.64
C ILE A 134 -13.51 -10.68 2.33
N LEU A 135 -13.62 -9.44 2.83
CA LEU A 135 -14.87 -8.95 3.43
C LEU A 135 -15.99 -8.90 2.41
N ASP A 136 -15.71 -8.49 1.18
CA ASP A 136 -16.71 -8.43 0.11
C ASP A 136 -17.14 -9.83 -0.34
N GLU A 137 -16.19 -10.74 -0.55
CA GLU A 137 -16.45 -12.15 -0.90
C GLU A 137 -17.30 -12.87 0.15
N LYS A 138 -17.12 -12.55 1.43
CA LYS A 138 -17.91 -13.10 2.53
C LYS A 138 -19.19 -12.33 2.82
N GLY A 139 -19.46 -11.23 2.11
CA GLY A 139 -20.60 -10.34 2.36
C GLY A 139 -20.55 -9.61 3.71
N TRP A 140 -19.36 -9.50 4.32
CA TRP A 140 -19.15 -8.91 5.64
C TRP A 140 -18.90 -7.41 5.62
N SER A 141 -18.70 -6.79 4.45
CA SER A 141 -18.38 -5.36 4.29
C SER A 141 -19.35 -4.42 5.03
N LYS A 142 -20.64 -4.76 5.08
CA LYS A 142 -21.68 -3.92 5.72
C LYS A 142 -21.87 -4.20 7.22
N THR A 143 -21.27 -5.28 7.74
CA THR A 143 -21.41 -5.72 9.14
C THR A 143 -20.63 -4.82 10.10
N MET A 144 -20.89 -4.96 11.40
CA MET A 144 -20.12 -4.24 12.41
C MET A 144 -18.63 -4.61 12.37
N ALA A 145 -18.32 -5.90 12.17
CA ALA A 145 -16.95 -6.40 12.03
C ALA A 145 -16.27 -5.82 10.79
N GLY A 146 -16.95 -5.79 9.63
CA GLY A 146 -16.42 -5.21 8.39
C GLY A 146 -16.13 -3.71 8.52
N ARG A 147 -17.02 -2.94 9.16
CA ARG A 147 -16.79 -1.51 9.44
C ARG A 147 -15.63 -1.28 10.41
N SER A 148 -15.46 -2.16 11.39
CA SER A 148 -14.34 -2.10 12.33
C SER A 148 -13.01 -2.43 11.64
N ALA A 149 -12.97 -3.48 10.82
CA ALA A 149 -11.80 -3.83 10.01
C ALA A 149 -11.44 -2.70 9.04
N PHE A 150 -12.42 -2.13 8.33
CA PHE A 150 -12.21 -0.97 7.46
C PHE A 150 -11.62 0.23 8.21
N ALA A 151 -12.08 0.51 9.43
CA ALA A 151 -11.55 1.61 10.24
C ALA A 151 -10.08 1.38 10.64
N VAL A 152 -9.69 0.13 10.92
CA VAL A 152 -8.29 -0.25 11.19
C VAL A 152 -7.44 -0.06 9.93
N LEU A 153 -7.87 -0.59 8.78
CA LEU A 153 -7.15 -0.47 7.51
C LEU A 153 -6.91 0.99 7.13
N LEU A 154 -7.94 1.83 7.22
CA LEU A 154 -7.80 3.25 6.91
C LEU A 154 -6.86 3.97 7.89
N PHE A 155 -6.84 3.58 9.16
CA PHE A 155 -5.87 4.13 10.10
C PHE A 155 -4.44 3.70 9.72
N GLN A 156 -4.24 2.46 9.31
CA GLN A 156 -2.94 1.94 8.84
C GLN A 156 -2.46 2.66 7.59
N ASP A 157 -3.34 2.88 6.61
CA ASP A 157 -3.03 3.65 5.39
C ASP A 157 -2.59 5.09 5.72
N ILE A 158 -3.16 5.72 6.75
CA ILE A 158 -2.75 7.06 7.22
C ILE A 158 -1.44 6.99 8.02
N ALA A 159 -1.28 5.96 8.85
CA ALA A 159 -0.13 5.77 9.73
C ALA A 159 1.15 5.34 8.99
N ILE A 160 1.05 4.82 7.76
CA ILE A 160 2.22 4.36 7.01
C ILE A 160 3.21 5.48 6.72
N ILE A 161 2.73 6.69 6.42
CA ILE A 161 3.59 7.86 6.12
C ILE A 161 4.48 8.21 7.32
N PRO A 162 3.94 8.44 8.54
CA PRO A 162 4.79 8.71 9.70
C PRO A 162 5.66 7.51 10.10
N ILE A 163 5.18 6.27 9.96
CA ILE A 163 5.99 5.08 10.23
C ILE A 163 7.22 5.04 9.31
N LEU A 164 7.02 5.20 8.00
CA LEU A 164 8.11 5.21 7.01
C LEU A 164 9.09 6.37 7.25
N ALA A 165 8.62 7.52 7.74
CA ALA A 165 9.48 8.64 8.11
C ALA A 165 10.35 8.36 9.35
N ILE A 166 9.86 7.54 10.30
CA ILE A 166 10.59 7.19 11.54
C ILE A 166 11.62 6.08 11.29
N LEU A 167 11.35 5.13 10.40
CA LEU A 167 12.21 3.96 10.16
C LEU A 167 13.69 4.30 9.90
N PRO A 168 14.05 5.27 9.04
CA PRO A 168 15.45 5.65 8.84
C PRO A 168 16.14 6.11 10.12
N LEU A 169 15.41 6.85 10.98
CA LEU A 169 15.93 7.39 12.24
C LEU A 169 16.24 6.29 13.26
N LEU A 170 15.51 5.18 13.22
CA LEU A 170 15.74 4.03 14.08
C LEU A 170 16.98 3.23 13.69
N SER A 171 17.44 3.30 12.44
CA SER A 171 18.56 2.47 11.99
C SER A 171 19.89 2.78 12.68
N GLY A 172 20.03 3.91 13.39
CA GLY A 172 21.18 4.28 14.23
C GLY A 172 22.51 4.48 13.50
N ASN A 173 22.61 3.93 12.30
CA ASN A 173 23.70 4.07 11.37
C ASN A 173 23.25 5.08 10.32
N GLY A 174 23.75 6.32 10.40
CA GLY A 174 23.72 7.25 9.27
C GLY A 174 24.59 6.79 8.10
N ARG A 175 24.50 5.50 7.73
CA ARG A 175 25.34 4.80 6.74
C ARG A 175 24.56 3.71 5.98
N THR A 176 23.28 3.94 5.68
CA THR A 176 22.49 3.06 4.80
C THR A 176 21.95 3.79 3.58
N ALA A 177 22.78 4.68 3.04
CA ALA A 177 22.90 4.92 1.60
C ALA A 177 24.30 5.51 1.37
N GLU A 178 25.25 4.68 0.93
CA GLU A 178 26.53 5.17 0.40
C GLU A 178 26.28 6.26 -0.65
N GLU A 179 26.84 7.45 -0.41
CA GLU A 179 27.36 8.43 -1.36
C GLU A 179 26.47 8.98 -2.50
N THR A 180 25.22 8.55 -2.67
CA THR A 180 24.38 8.96 -3.83
C THR A 180 23.15 9.79 -3.49
N THR A 181 22.84 9.98 -2.21
CA THR A 181 21.73 10.87 -1.80
C THR A 181 22.27 12.28 -1.55
N LEU A 182 21.61 13.29 -2.14
CA LEU A 182 21.85 14.73 -1.94
C LEU A 182 21.82 15.19 -0.47
N LEU A 183 21.56 14.30 0.48
CA LEU A 183 21.38 14.54 1.92
C LEU A 183 22.41 13.79 2.78
N GLY A 184 23.29 12.97 2.18
CA GLY A 184 24.23 12.11 2.91
C GLY A 184 25.30 12.86 3.72
N HIS A 185 25.52 14.14 3.42
CA HIS A 185 26.46 15.02 4.11
C HIS A 185 25.87 15.74 5.33
N LEU A 186 24.55 15.64 5.57
CA LEU A 186 23.91 16.31 6.70
C LEU A 186 23.97 15.43 7.97
N PRO A 187 24.19 16.03 9.16
CA PRO A 187 24.03 15.33 10.43
C PRO A 187 22.59 14.80 10.59
N GLY A 188 22.38 13.75 11.40
CA GLY A 188 21.10 13.04 11.49
C GLY A 188 19.88 13.92 11.79
N TRP A 189 20.04 15.02 12.53
CA TRP A 189 18.97 16.02 12.74
C TRP A 189 18.64 16.81 11.46
N GLY A 190 19.64 17.07 10.62
CA GLY A 190 19.50 17.74 9.33
C GLY A 190 18.79 16.85 8.30
N GLN A 191 19.03 15.54 8.34
CA GLN A 191 18.28 14.57 7.52
C GLN A 191 16.80 14.54 7.91
N THR A 192 16.49 14.52 9.22
CA THR A 192 15.09 14.61 9.70
C THR A 192 14.41 15.89 9.24
N LEU A 193 15.09 17.03 9.35
CA LEU A 193 14.58 18.33 8.90
C LEU A 193 14.36 18.38 7.38
N ALA A 194 15.26 17.78 6.60
CA ALA A 194 15.11 17.66 5.16
C ALA A 194 13.89 16.81 4.77
N VAL A 195 13.66 15.69 5.45
CA VAL A 195 12.46 14.85 5.23
C VAL A 195 11.20 15.63 5.57
N ILE A 196 11.14 16.29 6.73
CA ILE A 196 9.99 17.13 7.11
C ILE A 196 9.78 18.26 6.10
N GLY A 197 10.86 18.90 5.65
CA GLY A 197 10.83 19.94 4.63
C GLY A 197 10.29 19.44 3.29
N ALA A 198 10.73 18.27 2.83
CA ALA A 198 10.22 17.64 1.62
C ALA A 198 8.73 17.33 1.72
N VAL A 199 8.28 16.75 2.85
CA VAL A 199 6.85 16.52 3.10
C VAL A 199 6.06 17.84 3.10
N ALA A 200 6.59 18.88 3.75
CA ALA A 200 5.95 20.20 3.75
C ALA A 200 5.85 20.80 2.34
N ILE A 201 6.91 20.71 1.54
CA ILE A 201 6.93 21.15 0.13
C ILE A 201 5.88 20.40 -0.67
N ILE A 202 5.79 19.07 -0.53
CA ILE A 202 4.78 18.25 -1.23
C ILE A 202 3.36 18.69 -0.82
N ILE A 203 3.11 18.92 0.47
CA ILE A 203 1.79 19.38 0.96
C ILE A 203 1.45 20.76 0.39
N ILE A 204 2.41 21.70 0.39
CA ILE A 204 2.23 23.05 -0.14
C ILE A 204 2.01 22.99 -1.66
N ALA A 205 2.83 22.24 -2.40
CA ALA A 205 2.68 22.04 -3.83
C ALA A 205 1.33 21.40 -4.16
N GLY A 206 0.89 20.38 -3.42
CA GLY A 206 -0.44 19.80 -3.60
C GLY A 206 -1.56 20.82 -3.38
N LYS A 207 -1.46 21.64 -2.32
CA LYS A 207 -2.47 22.66 -2.01
C LYS A 207 -2.50 23.82 -3.01
N TYR A 208 -1.36 24.25 -3.54
CA TYR A 208 -1.28 25.46 -4.38
C TYR A 208 -1.13 25.18 -5.88
N LEU A 209 -0.67 24.00 -6.28
CA LEU A 209 -0.55 23.60 -7.68
C LEU A 209 -1.71 22.68 -8.10
N LEU A 210 -1.92 21.57 -7.37
CA LEU A 210 -2.94 20.58 -7.76
C LEU A 210 -4.36 21.13 -7.55
N TYR A 211 -4.66 21.67 -6.37
CA TYR A 211 -6.02 22.16 -6.06
C TYR A 211 -6.59 23.15 -7.08
N PRO A 212 -5.88 24.22 -7.53
CA PRO A 212 -6.43 25.13 -8.54
C PRO A 212 -6.61 24.47 -9.90
N VAL A 213 -5.73 23.55 -10.32
CA VAL A 213 -5.89 22.83 -11.59
C VAL A 213 -7.12 21.93 -11.54
N PHE A 214 -7.31 21.16 -10.46
CA PHE A 214 -8.53 20.38 -10.25
C PHE A 214 -9.78 21.26 -10.24
N ARG A 215 -9.72 22.45 -9.65
CA ARG A 215 -10.83 23.41 -9.62
C ARG A 215 -11.15 23.98 -11.00
N ILE A 216 -10.15 24.25 -11.84
CA ILE A 216 -10.35 24.69 -13.24
C ILE A 216 -11.06 23.59 -14.03
N ILE A 217 -10.59 22.35 -13.89
CA ILE A 217 -11.15 21.20 -14.59
C ILE A 217 -12.57 20.89 -14.10
N ALA A 218 -12.84 20.95 -12.80
CA ALA A 218 -14.17 20.76 -12.26
C ALA A 218 -15.19 21.79 -12.79
N ARG A 219 -14.75 23.00 -13.18
CA ARG A 219 -15.62 24.01 -13.81
C ARG A 219 -16.06 23.64 -15.22
N THR A 220 -15.33 22.76 -15.92
CA THR A 220 -15.71 22.28 -17.26
C THR A 220 -16.94 21.37 -17.24
N ARG A 221 -17.30 20.80 -16.08
CA ARG A 221 -18.41 19.83 -15.88
C ARG A 221 -18.33 18.57 -16.74
N LEU A 222 -17.25 18.36 -17.49
CA LEU A 222 -17.00 17.14 -18.23
C LEU A 222 -16.43 16.09 -17.28
N ARG A 223 -17.16 15.00 -17.07
CA ARG A 223 -16.70 13.89 -16.23
C ARG A 223 -15.42 13.26 -16.79
N GLU A 224 -15.26 13.22 -18.12
CA GLU A 224 -14.06 12.65 -18.74
C GLU A 224 -12.80 13.45 -18.41
N MET A 225 -12.89 14.79 -18.37
CA MET A 225 -11.75 15.66 -18.04
C MET A 225 -11.25 15.46 -16.61
N PHE A 226 -12.16 15.19 -15.68
CA PHE A 226 -11.81 14.90 -14.29
C PHE A 226 -11.07 13.55 -14.18
N THR A 227 -11.59 12.51 -14.83
CA THR A 227 -10.93 11.20 -14.86
C THR A 227 -9.59 11.26 -15.59
N ALA A 228 -9.50 11.94 -16.73
CA ALA A 228 -8.25 12.09 -17.49
C ALA A 228 -7.16 12.81 -16.69
N MET A 229 -7.51 13.88 -15.97
CA MET A 229 -6.58 14.57 -15.07
C MET A 229 -6.10 13.69 -13.93
N ALA A 230 -7.02 12.92 -13.33
CA ALA A 230 -6.66 12.02 -12.26
C ALA A 230 -5.70 10.92 -12.77
N LEU A 231 -5.98 10.32 -13.93
CA LEU A 231 -5.10 9.36 -14.56
C LEU A 231 -3.74 9.98 -14.96
N LEU A 232 -3.72 11.21 -15.50
CA LEU A 232 -2.50 11.93 -15.83
C LEU A 232 -1.61 12.11 -14.60
N LEU A 233 -2.18 12.53 -13.48
CA LEU A 233 -1.46 12.74 -12.23
C LEU A 233 -0.93 11.43 -11.68
N VAL A 234 -1.74 10.38 -11.77
CA VAL A 234 -1.42 9.05 -11.30
C VAL A 234 -0.29 8.40 -12.12
N VAL A 235 -0.30 8.58 -13.45
CA VAL A 235 0.76 8.11 -14.35
C VAL A 235 2.02 8.98 -14.29
N GLY A 236 1.88 10.23 -13.88
CA GLY A 236 2.99 11.19 -13.78
C GLY A 236 3.78 11.17 -12.46
N ILE A 237 3.34 10.38 -11.48
CA ILE A 237 4.06 10.12 -10.20
C ILE A 237 4.99 8.92 -10.41
#